data_AF-A0A950DE78-F1
#
_entry.id   AF-A0A950DE78-F1
#
_cell.length_a   1.000
_cell.length_b   1.000
_cell.length_c   1.000
_cell.angle_alpha   90.00
_cell.angle_beta   90.00
_cell.angle_gamma   90.00
#
_symmetry.space_group_name_H-M   'P 1'
#
loop_
_entity.id
_entity.type
_entity.pdbx_description
1 polymer ?
#
loop_
_entity_poly.entity_id
_entity_poly.type
_entity_poly.pdbx_seq_one_letter_code
_entity_poly.pdbx_strand_id
1 'polypeptide(L)'
;GGKPIQPSSRAVERRHNFQDRRIRLYIVGAEASGVLGKLREAVAGGDRTDPRNPNSPTFARTFEATASPAAAQLLLKETKTKQGARSIVLLGGDGTELSPPATVNEAGAVELVLEQLAGWARRHNSGGSRARLNIAATDQSGVLDKLRAVVAGGGRTDPGNPKSPTLARTFEASAKPADAQLRLETKKTEGGASLLVLSQNREDGTEPDLLFQTATDETGAVQLVLERLTLWATWLSLLSLDTPRHGLDVEFEMRSKTRDALDPALAKRPDLTVVAGQKVEWIVTNKSGKDVYFAILDLASDGSVDVLYPGEGRNEALAPGNHYAVSDDAVLPEGQNVIRDHLKLVVTQSPVDFRFLKQEAIKEVPRDVDDPLSHLLGQAFLIEKQLRPIPLKLDGWVTKIKTLEIVDKP
;
A
#
# COMPACT_ATOMS: atom_id res chain seq x y z
N GLY A 1 18.06 32.61 -28.04
CA GLY A 1 17.18 33.47 -27.21
C GLY A 1 15.87 32.76 -26.97
N GLY A 2 15.69 32.12 -25.81
CA GLY A 2 14.43 31.49 -25.42
C GLY A 2 13.51 32.53 -24.79
N LYS A 3 12.26 32.61 -25.25
CA LYS A 3 11.27 33.54 -24.67
C LYS A 3 11.01 33.15 -23.20
N PRO A 4 10.88 34.13 -22.28
CA PRO A 4 10.56 33.85 -20.89
C PRO A 4 9.15 33.24 -20.78
N ILE A 5 9.03 32.21 -19.94
CA ILE A 5 7.75 31.55 -19.64
C ILE A 5 6.85 32.55 -18.90
N GLN A 6 5.63 32.74 -19.39
CA GLN A 6 4.65 33.66 -18.82
C GLN A 6 4.28 33.26 -17.38
N PRO A 7 4.18 34.21 -16.43
CA PRO A 7 3.82 33.94 -15.02
C PRO A 7 2.47 33.23 -14.83
N SER A 8 1.57 33.34 -15.81
CA SER A 8 0.25 32.69 -15.80
C SER A 8 0.26 31.20 -16.13
N SER A 9 1.40 30.63 -16.57
CA SER A 9 1.53 29.19 -16.86
C SER A 9 1.86 28.33 -15.64
N ARG A 10 1.85 28.89 -14.42
CA ARG A 10 1.86 28.11 -13.19
C ARG A 10 0.42 27.78 -12.80
N ALA A 11 -0.02 26.56 -13.14
CA ALA A 11 -1.17 25.97 -12.46
C ALA A 11 -0.80 25.77 -10.98
N VAL A 12 -1.03 26.80 -10.16
CA VAL A 12 -0.92 26.66 -8.71
C VAL A 12 -2.23 26.06 -8.23
N GLU A 13 -2.25 24.75 -8.02
CA GLU A 13 -3.36 24.06 -7.36
C GLU A 13 -3.35 24.44 -5.86
N ARG A 14 -4.04 25.55 -5.52
CA ARG A 14 -3.91 26.19 -4.20
C ARG A 14 -4.74 25.56 -3.08
N ARG A 15 -5.67 24.65 -3.36
CA ARG A 15 -6.52 24.00 -2.34
C ARG A 15 -7.03 22.66 -2.83
N HIS A 16 -6.45 21.56 -2.37
CA HIS A 16 -7.14 20.27 -2.43
C HIS A 16 -8.15 20.20 -1.27
N ASN A 17 -9.38 20.63 -1.54
CA ASN A 17 -10.50 20.44 -0.63
C ASN A 17 -11.02 19.00 -0.80
N PHE A 18 -10.37 18.03 -0.15
CA PHE A 18 -10.71 16.60 -0.24
C PHE A 18 -11.97 16.22 0.56
N GLN A 19 -12.48 17.09 1.44
CA GLN A 19 -13.49 16.70 2.42
C GLN A 19 -14.89 16.42 1.86
N ASP A 20 -15.16 16.72 0.58
CA ASP A 20 -16.50 16.57 -0.02
C ASP A 20 -16.54 16.06 -1.47
N ARG A 21 -15.41 15.61 -2.04
CA ARG A 21 -15.38 15.24 -3.46
C ARG A 21 -15.84 13.80 -3.69
N ARG A 22 -17.15 13.66 -3.86
CA ARG A 22 -17.78 12.52 -4.53
C ARG A 22 -17.13 12.30 -5.90
N ILE A 23 -17.01 11.04 -6.32
CA ILE A 23 -16.49 10.66 -7.63
C ILE A 23 -17.54 11.00 -8.68
N ARG A 24 -17.19 11.86 -9.64
CA ARG A 24 -18.09 12.21 -10.74
C ARG A 24 -18.19 11.05 -11.72
N LEU A 25 -19.36 10.42 -11.79
CA LEU A 25 -19.66 9.27 -12.64
C LEU A 25 -20.61 9.69 -13.77
N TYR A 26 -20.23 9.43 -15.02
CA TYR A 26 -21.13 9.58 -16.17
C TYR A 26 -21.59 8.22 -16.67
N ILE A 27 -22.90 8.00 -16.77
CA ILE A 27 -23.48 6.74 -17.26
C ILE A 27 -24.04 6.97 -18.66
N VAL A 28 -23.29 6.54 -19.68
CA VAL A 28 -23.58 6.78 -21.09
C VAL A 28 -24.79 5.95 -21.53
N GLY A 29 -25.89 6.61 -21.90
CA GLY A 29 -27.06 5.93 -22.48
C GLY A 29 -27.93 5.21 -21.45
N ALA A 30 -27.96 5.68 -20.20
CA ALA A 30 -28.77 5.10 -19.12
C ALA A 30 -30.27 4.99 -19.47
N GLU A 31 -30.81 5.92 -20.26
CA GLU A 31 -32.23 5.89 -20.69
C GLU A 31 -32.54 4.81 -21.74
N ALA A 32 -31.53 4.35 -22.48
CA ALA A 32 -31.70 3.38 -23.56
C ALA A 32 -31.34 1.95 -23.15
N SER A 33 -30.81 1.75 -21.94
CA SER A 33 -30.32 0.47 -21.45
C SER A 33 -30.87 0.19 -20.07
N GLY A 34 -31.71 -0.83 -19.94
CA GLY A 34 -32.33 -1.20 -18.66
C GLY A 34 -31.31 -1.51 -17.56
N VAL A 35 -30.15 -2.09 -17.89
CA VAL A 35 -29.09 -2.37 -16.92
C VAL A 35 -28.37 -1.09 -16.48
N LEU A 36 -28.06 -0.18 -17.41
CA LEU A 36 -27.47 1.12 -17.05
C LEU A 36 -28.45 2.03 -16.30
N GLY A 37 -29.75 1.93 -16.59
CA GLY A 37 -30.82 2.60 -15.84
C GLY A 37 -30.84 2.15 -14.37
N LYS A 38 -30.82 0.83 -14.13
CA LYS A 38 -30.72 0.25 -12.77
C LYS A 38 -29.44 0.68 -12.05
N LEU A 39 -28.30 0.71 -12.74
CA LEU A 39 -27.04 1.19 -12.17
C LEU A 39 -27.11 2.65 -11.76
N ARG A 40 -27.76 3.49 -12.58
CA ARG A 40 -28.00 4.91 -12.23
C ARG A 40 -28.86 5.03 -10.98
N GLU A 41 -29.93 4.26 -10.88
CA GLU A 41 -30.82 4.24 -9.71
C GLU A 41 -30.08 3.78 -8.45
N ALA A 42 -29.32 2.69 -8.53
CA ALA A 42 -28.54 2.17 -7.40
C ALA A 42 -27.45 3.17 -6.94
N VAL A 43 -26.77 3.83 -7.89
CA VAL A 43 -25.76 4.85 -7.55
C VAL A 43 -26.38 6.09 -6.90
N ALA A 44 -27.56 6.52 -7.37
CA ALA A 44 -28.31 7.62 -6.77
C ALA A 44 -29.02 7.22 -5.46
N GLY A 45 -29.18 5.92 -5.22
CA GLY A 45 -29.90 5.35 -4.10
C GLY A 45 -29.14 5.30 -2.78
N GLY A 46 -29.78 4.69 -1.78
CA GLY A 46 -29.24 4.51 -0.44
C GLY A 46 -28.35 3.27 -0.27
N ASP A 47 -28.08 2.53 -1.34
CA ASP A 47 -27.31 1.28 -1.27
C ASP A 47 -25.88 1.53 -0.80
N ARG A 48 -25.36 0.60 -0.01
CA ARG A 48 -24.02 0.68 0.57
C ARG A 48 -22.97 0.15 -0.39
N THR A 49 -21.81 0.83 -0.42
CA THR A 49 -20.63 0.40 -1.21
C THR A 49 -20.06 -0.93 -0.69
N ASP A 50 -20.35 -1.31 0.55
CA ASP A 50 -20.13 -2.66 1.04
C ASP A 50 -21.37 -3.15 1.81
N PRO A 51 -22.21 -4.02 1.23
CA PRO A 51 -23.45 -4.47 1.86
C PRO A 51 -23.20 -5.28 3.15
N ARG A 52 -21.99 -5.82 3.35
CA ARG A 52 -21.61 -6.55 4.57
C ARG A 52 -21.10 -5.65 5.69
N ASN A 53 -20.77 -4.39 5.39
CA ASN A 53 -20.27 -3.44 6.37
C ASN A 53 -21.31 -2.33 6.60
N PRO A 54 -22.03 -2.33 7.74
CA PRO A 54 -23.03 -1.32 8.08
C PRO A 54 -22.43 0.06 8.39
N ASN A 55 -21.10 0.22 8.31
CA ASN A 55 -20.42 1.51 8.40
C ASN A 55 -19.89 1.99 7.04
N SER A 56 -20.01 1.20 5.97
CA SER A 56 -19.57 1.64 4.64
C SER A 56 -20.45 2.77 4.10
N PRO A 57 -19.88 3.75 3.36
CA PRO A 57 -20.66 4.83 2.79
C PRO A 57 -21.63 4.29 1.74
N THR A 58 -22.74 5.01 1.54
CA THR A 58 -23.66 4.74 0.44
C THR A 58 -23.05 5.15 -0.90
N PHE A 59 -23.57 4.62 -2.01
CA PHE A 59 -23.16 5.06 -3.34
C PHE A 59 -23.47 6.55 -3.53
N ALA A 60 -24.63 7.05 -3.11
CA ALA A 60 -24.96 8.48 -3.22
C ALA A 60 -24.04 9.41 -2.41
N ARG A 61 -23.42 8.91 -1.34
CA ARG A 61 -22.38 9.63 -0.57
C ARG A 61 -21.00 9.55 -1.21
N THR A 62 -20.78 8.60 -2.11
CA THR A 62 -19.47 8.34 -2.72
C THR A 62 -19.37 8.83 -4.15
N PHE A 63 -20.47 8.79 -4.90
CA PHE A 63 -20.55 9.12 -6.30
C PHE A 63 -21.52 10.28 -6.53
N GLU A 64 -21.20 11.08 -7.51
CA GLU A 64 -22.07 12.12 -8.04
C GLU A 64 -22.30 11.82 -9.52
N ALA A 65 -23.55 11.53 -9.89
CA ALA A 65 -23.90 11.41 -11.29
C ALA A 65 -23.73 12.78 -11.97
N THR A 66 -22.87 12.85 -12.97
CA THR A 66 -22.71 14.06 -13.80
C THR A 66 -23.53 13.92 -15.07
N ALA A 67 -24.03 15.04 -15.62
CA ALA A 67 -24.68 15.08 -16.94
C ALA A 67 -23.67 15.25 -18.09
N SER A 68 -22.41 15.57 -17.78
CA SER A 68 -21.37 15.84 -18.78
C SER A 68 -20.26 14.79 -18.71
N PRO A 69 -19.93 14.12 -19.84
CA PRO A 69 -18.79 13.20 -19.90
C PRO A 69 -17.45 13.93 -19.64
N ALA A 70 -17.32 15.19 -20.05
CA ALA A 70 -16.09 15.97 -19.86
C ALA A 70 -15.83 16.33 -18.38
N ALA A 71 -16.86 16.30 -17.54
CA ALA A 71 -16.74 16.50 -16.10
C ALA A 71 -16.54 15.18 -15.32
N ALA A 72 -16.60 14.04 -16.00
CA ALA A 72 -16.56 12.72 -15.37
C ALA A 72 -15.13 12.31 -15.01
N GLN A 73 -14.97 11.69 -13.84
CA GLN A 73 -13.76 10.97 -13.47
C GLN A 73 -13.85 9.49 -13.87
N LEU A 74 -15.07 8.95 -13.86
CA LEU A 74 -15.40 7.61 -14.30
C LEU A 74 -16.55 7.65 -15.31
N LEU A 75 -16.51 6.76 -16.29
CA LEU A 75 -17.58 6.58 -17.26
C LEU A 75 -18.03 5.12 -17.25
N LEU A 76 -19.33 4.89 -17.13
CA LEU A 76 -19.94 3.61 -17.45
C LEU A 76 -20.59 3.69 -18.82
N LYS A 77 -20.27 2.74 -19.68
CA LYS A 77 -20.85 2.68 -21.02
C LYS A 77 -21.12 1.24 -21.42
N GLU A 78 -22.18 1.06 -22.18
CA GLU A 78 -22.43 -0.19 -22.87
C GLU A 78 -21.72 -0.22 -24.23
N THR A 79 -21.00 -1.30 -24.50
CA THR A 79 -20.26 -1.56 -25.72
C THR A 79 -20.62 -2.93 -26.31
N LYS A 80 -20.23 -3.18 -27.56
CA LYS A 80 -20.32 -4.51 -28.18
C LYS A 80 -18.94 -5.15 -28.17
N THR A 81 -18.85 -6.40 -27.71
CA THR A 81 -17.63 -7.21 -27.85
C THR A 81 -17.37 -7.54 -29.31
N LYS A 82 -16.19 -8.08 -29.62
CA LYS A 82 -15.85 -8.55 -30.98
C LYS A 82 -16.84 -9.60 -31.50
N GLN A 83 -17.47 -10.35 -30.60
CA GLN A 83 -18.48 -11.37 -30.86
C GLN A 83 -19.91 -10.80 -30.95
N GLY A 84 -20.07 -9.46 -30.84
CA GLY A 84 -21.37 -8.79 -30.92
C GLY A 84 -22.20 -8.82 -29.63
N ALA A 85 -21.72 -9.47 -28.57
CA ALA A 85 -22.38 -9.47 -27.27
C ALA A 85 -22.32 -8.07 -26.64
N ARG A 86 -23.39 -7.65 -25.95
CA ARG A 86 -23.44 -6.36 -25.26
C ARG A 86 -22.78 -6.50 -23.87
N SER A 87 -21.86 -5.59 -23.55
CA SER A 87 -21.19 -5.55 -22.24
C SER A 87 -21.10 -4.13 -21.69
N ILE A 88 -21.05 -4.01 -20.37
CA ILE A 88 -20.81 -2.75 -19.66
C ILE A 88 -19.33 -2.67 -19.35
N VAL A 89 -18.71 -1.55 -19.72
CA VAL A 89 -17.33 -1.23 -19.40
C VAL A 89 -17.27 -0.04 -18.46
N LEU A 90 -16.37 -0.12 -17.47
CA LEU A 90 -16.00 1.00 -16.63
C LEU A 90 -14.71 1.61 -17.15
N LEU A 91 -14.76 2.89 -17.51
CA LEU A 91 -13.67 3.65 -18.09
C LEU A 91 -13.26 4.80 -17.16
N GLY A 92 -12.00 5.22 -17.26
CA GLY A 92 -11.53 6.47 -16.68
C GLY A 92 -12.02 7.68 -17.48
N GLY A 93 -11.87 8.88 -16.91
CA GLY A 93 -12.19 10.15 -17.59
C GLY A 93 -11.44 10.36 -18.92
N ASP A 94 -10.33 9.64 -19.10
CA ASP A 94 -9.49 9.59 -20.30
C ASP A 94 -9.91 8.51 -21.32
N GLY A 95 -10.90 7.68 -20.98
CA GLY A 95 -11.37 6.55 -21.79
C GLY A 95 -10.62 5.25 -21.57
N THR A 96 -9.64 5.19 -20.66
CA THR A 96 -8.91 3.94 -20.36
C THR A 96 -9.85 2.94 -19.68
N GLU A 97 -9.85 1.69 -20.11
CA GLU A 97 -10.64 0.63 -19.48
C GLU A 97 -10.05 0.28 -18.10
N LEU A 98 -10.90 0.35 -17.07
CA LEU A 98 -10.49 0.28 -15.67
C LEU A 98 -10.87 -1.02 -14.98
N SER A 99 -11.78 -1.80 -15.54
CA SER A 99 -12.28 -3.04 -14.95
C SER A 99 -12.78 -3.98 -16.05
N PRO A 100 -12.74 -5.31 -15.84
CA PRO A 100 -13.25 -6.27 -16.80
C PRO A 100 -14.71 -5.98 -17.20
N PRO A 101 -15.08 -6.17 -18.48
CA PRO A 101 -16.44 -5.91 -18.95
C PRO A 101 -17.46 -6.88 -18.33
N ALA A 102 -18.62 -6.39 -17.93
CA ALA A 102 -19.75 -7.20 -17.46
C ALA A 102 -20.75 -7.45 -18.59
N THR A 103 -21.11 -8.70 -18.88
CA THR A 103 -22.05 -9.00 -19.99
C THR A 103 -23.49 -8.63 -19.58
N VAL A 104 -24.20 -7.87 -20.41
CA VAL A 104 -25.51 -7.28 -20.05
C VAL A 104 -26.59 -8.32 -19.75
N ASN A 105 -26.51 -9.50 -20.36
CA ASN A 105 -27.47 -10.59 -20.18
C ASN A 105 -27.05 -11.61 -19.11
N GLU A 106 -25.90 -11.40 -18.46
CA GLU A 106 -25.42 -12.29 -17.41
C GLU A 106 -26.19 -12.02 -16.11
N ALA A 107 -26.61 -13.08 -15.42
CA ALA A 107 -27.20 -12.94 -14.09
C ALA A 107 -26.17 -12.32 -13.15
N GLY A 108 -26.52 -11.24 -12.45
CA GLY A 108 -25.58 -10.53 -11.58
C GLY A 108 -24.82 -9.38 -12.24
N ALA A 109 -25.11 -9.00 -13.49
CA ALA A 109 -24.37 -7.95 -14.19
C ALA A 109 -24.43 -6.58 -13.48
N VAL A 110 -25.55 -6.23 -12.85
CA VAL A 110 -25.69 -4.99 -12.08
C VAL A 110 -24.81 -5.06 -10.83
N GLU A 111 -24.90 -6.16 -10.10
CA GLU A 111 -24.16 -6.42 -8.87
C GLU A 111 -22.66 -6.37 -9.12
N LEU A 112 -22.17 -7.02 -10.18
CA LEU A 112 -20.77 -7.00 -10.59
C LEU A 112 -20.27 -5.57 -10.87
N VAL A 113 -21.05 -4.76 -11.60
CA VAL A 113 -20.66 -3.37 -11.90
C VAL A 113 -20.71 -2.48 -10.65
N LEU A 114 -21.69 -2.67 -9.77
CA LEU A 114 -21.73 -1.99 -8.47
C LEU A 114 -20.52 -2.36 -7.60
N GLU A 115 -20.11 -3.62 -7.61
CA GLU A 115 -18.91 -4.06 -6.91
C GLU A 115 -17.63 -3.44 -7.50
N GLN A 116 -17.53 -3.32 -8.82
CA GLN A 116 -16.43 -2.63 -9.49
C GLN A 116 -16.39 -1.14 -9.09
N LEU A 117 -17.54 -0.45 -9.15
CA LEU A 117 -17.66 0.93 -8.67
C LEU A 117 -17.27 1.03 -7.21
N ALA A 118 -17.78 0.16 -6.34
CA ALA A 118 -17.42 0.14 -4.93
C ALA A 118 -15.92 -0.10 -4.70
N GLY A 119 -15.27 -0.89 -5.54
CA GLY A 119 -13.81 -1.06 -5.55
C GLY A 119 -13.07 0.23 -5.89
N TRP A 120 -13.55 0.97 -6.89
CA TRP A 120 -13.02 2.29 -7.24
C TRP A 120 -13.28 3.35 -6.18
N ALA A 121 -14.48 3.37 -5.62
CA ALA A 121 -14.83 4.15 -4.43
C ALA A 121 -13.85 3.89 -3.30
N ARG A 122 -13.60 2.61 -2.97
CA ARG A 122 -12.63 2.24 -1.95
C ARG A 122 -11.25 2.73 -2.32
N ARG A 123 -10.74 2.52 -3.54
CA ARG A 123 -9.40 3.02 -3.94
C ARG A 123 -9.28 4.55 -3.92
N HIS A 124 -10.31 5.24 -4.35
CA HIS A 124 -10.36 6.70 -4.41
C HIS A 124 -10.51 7.31 -3.01
N ASN A 125 -11.38 6.73 -2.17
CA ASN A 125 -11.62 7.18 -0.80
C ASN A 125 -10.56 6.66 0.18
N SER A 126 -9.92 5.53 -0.11
CA SER A 126 -8.70 5.08 0.59
C SER A 126 -7.48 5.87 0.15
N GLY A 127 -7.64 6.80 -0.81
CA GLY A 127 -6.60 7.71 -1.26
C GLY A 127 -5.29 7.00 -1.54
N GLY A 128 -5.32 5.79 -2.13
CA GLY A 128 -4.13 4.96 -2.29
C GLY A 128 -3.27 4.86 -1.03
N SER A 129 -3.83 4.34 0.08
CA SER A 129 -3.10 3.95 1.29
C SER A 129 -1.90 4.84 1.63
N ARG A 130 -2.10 6.15 1.62
CA ARG A 130 -1.03 7.07 1.99
C ARG A 130 -0.65 6.77 3.42
N ALA A 131 0.66 6.71 3.68
CA ALA A 131 1.13 6.61 5.04
C ALA A 131 0.67 7.87 5.79
N ARG A 132 -0.04 7.69 6.90
CA ARG A 132 -0.47 8.83 7.72
C ARG A 132 0.72 9.33 8.53
N LEU A 133 1.12 10.56 8.27
CA LEU A 133 2.29 11.19 8.89
C LEU A 133 1.84 12.33 9.81
N ASN A 134 2.16 12.25 11.10
CA ASN A 134 2.07 13.38 12.00
C ASN A 134 3.44 14.02 12.14
N ILE A 135 3.52 15.34 11.99
CA ILE A 135 4.73 16.10 12.30
C ILE A 135 4.39 16.95 13.51
N ALA A 136 5.07 16.69 14.63
CA ALA A 136 4.83 17.37 15.89
C ALA A 136 4.88 18.89 15.75
N ALA A 137 4.18 19.58 16.65
CA ALA A 137 4.19 21.04 16.70
C ALA A 137 5.64 21.55 16.89
N THR A 138 5.91 22.69 16.25
CA THR A 138 7.17 23.45 16.18
C THR A 138 8.25 23.05 17.16
N ASP A 139 9.46 22.81 16.64
CA ASP A 139 10.67 22.63 17.41
C ASP A 139 11.49 23.93 17.44
N GLN A 140 12.41 24.04 18.41
CA GLN A 140 13.32 25.20 18.47
C GLN A 140 14.30 25.26 17.28
N SER A 141 14.51 24.14 16.58
CA SER A 141 15.45 24.06 15.46
C SER A 141 14.85 24.52 14.11
N GLY A 142 13.52 24.60 14.00
CA GLY A 142 12.81 24.92 12.76
C GLY A 142 12.86 23.80 11.71
N VAL A 143 13.46 22.65 12.02
CA VAL A 143 13.53 21.50 11.10
C VAL A 143 12.16 20.89 10.86
N LEU A 144 11.31 20.79 11.89
CA LEU A 144 9.94 20.29 11.72
C LEU A 144 9.10 21.21 10.84
N ASP A 145 9.32 22.52 10.90
CA ASP A 145 8.63 23.50 10.05
C ASP A 145 9.03 23.35 8.58
N LYS A 146 10.34 23.14 8.33
CA LYS A 146 10.85 22.83 6.98
C LYS A 146 10.24 21.52 6.45
N LEU A 147 10.21 20.46 7.26
CA LEU A 147 9.60 19.18 6.87
C LEU A 147 8.11 19.35 6.56
N ARG A 148 7.35 20.09 7.39
CA ARG A 148 5.94 20.41 7.11
C ARG A 148 5.79 21.18 5.80
N ALA A 149 6.62 22.18 5.55
CA ALA A 149 6.58 22.95 4.32
C ALA A 149 6.89 22.09 3.08
N VAL A 150 7.87 21.19 3.17
CA VAL A 150 8.24 20.30 2.07
C VAL A 150 7.13 19.27 1.79
N VAL A 151 6.57 18.63 2.83
CA VAL A 151 5.48 17.67 2.69
C VAL A 151 4.21 18.34 2.15
N ALA A 152 3.83 19.51 2.69
CA ALA A 152 2.64 20.25 2.26
C ALA A 152 2.80 20.89 0.88
N GLY A 153 4.00 21.37 0.55
CA GLY A 153 4.32 22.01 -0.72
C GLY A 153 4.43 21.05 -1.90
N GLY A 154 4.26 19.74 -1.68
CA GLY A 154 4.41 18.73 -2.72
C GLY A 154 5.86 18.54 -3.14
N GLY A 155 6.80 18.70 -2.21
CA GLY A 155 8.20 18.33 -2.41
C GLY A 155 8.32 16.91 -2.95
N ARG A 156 9.34 16.66 -3.75
CA ARG A 156 9.56 15.36 -4.38
C ARG A 156 10.37 14.45 -3.47
N THR A 157 10.11 13.14 -3.55
CA THR A 157 10.89 12.15 -2.79
C THR A 157 12.36 12.14 -3.21
N ASP A 158 12.61 12.46 -4.48
CA ASP A 158 13.94 12.77 -5.01
C ASP A 158 13.88 14.12 -5.73
N PRO A 159 14.45 15.20 -5.14
CA PRO A 159 14.47 16.53 -5.74
C PRO A 159 15.18 16.60 -7.10
N GLY A 160 16.14 15.70 -7.37
CA GLY A 160 16.90 15.63 -8.62
C GLY A 160 16.14 14.97 -9.76
N ASN A 161 15.09 14.20 -9.45
CA ASN A 161 14.31 13.46 -10.43
C ASN A 161 12.90 14.04 -10.63
N PRO A 162 12.61 14.71 -11.76
CA PRO A 162 11.28 15.28 -12.03
C PRO A 162 10.17 14.23 -12.29
N LYS A 163 10.49 12.93 -12.25
CA LYS A 163 9.50 11.84 -12.30
C LYS A 163 9.21 11.22 -10.94
N SER A 164 10.00 11.53 -9.91
CA SER A 164 9.78 11.00 -8.57
C SER A 164 8.42 11.46 -8.02
N PRO A 165 7.69 10.62 -7.26
CA PRO A 165 6.42 11.01 -6.68
C PRO A 165 6.60 12.20 -5.74
N THR A 166 5.55 12.99 -5.58
CA THR A 166 5.54 14.04 -4.57
C THR A 166 5.21 13.43 -3.21
N LEU A 167 5.79 13.95 -2.14
CA LEU A 167 5.50 13.54 -0.76
C LEU A 167 4.02 13.71 -0.42
N ALA A 168 3.35 14.72 -1.00
CA ALA A 168 1.90 14.90 -0.87
C ALA A 168 1.08 13.78 -1.55
N ARG A 169 1.66 12.95 -2.42
CA ARG A 169 1.05 11.74 -2.96
C ARG A 169 1.34 10.50 -2.11
N THR A 170 2.45 10.51 -1.36
CA THR A 170 2.91 9.40 -0.52
C THR A 170 2.32 9.46 0.88
N PHE A 171 2.19 10.66 1.44
CA PHE A 171 1.75 10.90 2.81
C PHE A 171 0.43 11.65 2.90
N GLU A 172 -0.35 11.27 3.90
CA GLU A 172 -1.49 12.05 4.37
C GLU A 172 -1.10 12.68 5.70
N ALA A 173 -1.13 14.01 5.79
CA ALA A 173 -0.83 14.69 7.03
C ALA A 173 -1.93 14.40 8.07
N SER A 174 -1.54 13.84 9.21
CA SER A 174 -2.44 13.62 10.33
C SER A 174 -2.34 14.75 11.35
N ALA A 175 -3.47 15.35 11.70
CA ALA A 175 -3.54 16.38 12.75
C ALA A 175 -3.38 15.77 14.16
N LYS A 176 -3.76 14.52 14.36
CA LYS A 176 -3.70 13.83 15.65
C LYS A 176 -2.59 12.78 15.64
N PRO A 177 -1.69 12.77 16.64
CA PRO A 177 -0.65 11.75 16.75
C PRO A 177 -1.20 10.32 16.72
N ALA A 178 -2.28 10.06 17.46
CA ALA A 178 -2.92 8.74 17.55
C ALA A 178 -3.54 8.23 16.23
N ASP A 179 -3.76 9.12 15.26
CA ASP A 179 -4.26 8.75 13.94
C ASP A 179 -3.14 8.51 12.93
N ALA A 180 -1.89 8.84 13.26
CA ALA A 180 -0.75 8.63 12.37
C ALA A 180 -0.24 7.20 12.42
N GLN A 181 0.44 6.78 11.34
CA GLN A 181 1.28 5.58 11.32
C GLN A 181 2.74 5.93 11.62
N LEU A 182 3.18 7.10 11.13
CA LEU A 182 4.50 7.64 11.41
C LEU A 182 4.37 8.98 12.13
N ARG A 183 5.23 9.22 13.10
CA ARG A 183 5.33 10.49 13.84
C ARG A 183 6.75 11.02 13.77
N LEU A 184 6.87 12.29 13.37
CA LEU A 184 8.11 13.06 13.46
C LEU A 184 8.07 13.96 14.68
N GLU A 185 9.10 13.91 15.52
CA GLU A 185 9.25 14.83 16.64
C GLU A 185 10.71 15.17 16.93
N THR A 186 10.94 16.20 17.74
CA THR A 186 12.30 16.49 18.22
C THR A 186 12.40 16.22 19.71
N LYS A 187 13.55 15.72 20.13
CA LYS A 187 13.88 15.46 21.53
C LYS A 187 15.25 16.04 21.83
N LYS A 188 15.37 16.75 22.95
CA LYS A 188 16.68 17.20 23.45
C LYS A 188 17.41 16.00 24.05
N THR A 189 18.62 15.77 23.60
CA THR A 189 19.56 14.76 24.10
C THR A 189 20.79 15.46 24.68
N GLU A 190 21.67 14.70 25.33
CA GLU A 190 22.96 15.22 25.82
C GLU A 190 23.82 15.82 24.69
N GLY A 191 23.72 15.26 23.48
CA GLY A 191 24.41 15.74 22.28
C GLY A 191 23.69 16.85 21.51
N GLY A 192 22.61 17.41 22.03
CA GLY A 192 21.80 18.44 21.35
C GLY A 192 20.41 17.96 20.94
N ALA A 193 19.73 18.70 20.07
CA ALA A 193 18.41 18.32 19.59
C ALA A 193 18.51 17.22 18.53
N SER A 194 17.72 16.17 18.68
CA SER A 194 17.58 15.10 17.69
C SER A 194 16.18 15.09 17.10
N LEU A 195 16.10 14.75 15.83
CA LEU A 195 14.87 14.46 15.12
C LEU A 195 14.62 12.95 15.16
N LEU A 196 13.43 12.57 15.60
CA LEU A 196 12.98 11.19 15.77
C LEU A 196 11.89 10.88 14.75
N VAL A 197 11.96 9.70 14.13
CA VAL A 197 10.86 9.08 13.38
C VAL A 197 10.36 7.92 14.21
N LEU A 198 9.09 7.94 14.55
CA LEU A 198 8.45 6.96 15.42
C LEU A 198 7.33 6.23 14.69
N SER A 199 7.19 4.92 14.91
CA SER A 199 6.01 4.14 14.52
C SER A 199 4.92 4.29 15.56
N GLN A 200 3.67 4.50 15.13
CA GLN A 200 2.52 4.43 16.03
C GLN A 200 1.92 3.01 15.95
N ASN A 201 2.28 2.15 16.90
CA ASN A 201 1.62 0.86 17.05
C ASN A 201 0.23 1.08 17.68
N ARG A 202 -0.81 0.85 16.86
CA ARG A 202 -2.19 1.27 17.17
C ARG A 202 -2.92 0.33 18.13
N GLU A 203 -2.41 -0.88 18.36
CA GLU A 203 -3.24 -1.99 18.83
C GLU A 203 -3.19 -2.27 20.34
N ASP A 204 -2.15 -1.85 21.05
CA ASP A 204 -1.93 -2.20 22.45
C ASP A 204 -1.67 -1.00 23.38
N GLY A 205 -1.60 0.21 22.82
CA GLY A 205 -1.29 1.42 23.61
C GLY A 205 0.15 1.43 24.12
N THR A 206 1.04 0.63 23.51
CA THR A 206 2.47 0.66 23.78
C THR A 206 3.09 1.99 23.37
N GLU A 207 4.25 2.30 23.96
CA GLU A 207 5.04 3.43 23.52
C GLU A 207 5.43 3.26 22.04
N PRO A 208 5.46 4.35 21.27
CA PRO A 208 5.78 4.28 19.86
C PRO A 208 7.23 3.83 19.65
N ASP A 209 7.44 2.89 18.72
CA ASP A 209 8.79 2.38 18.43
C ASP A 209 9.62 3.45 17.73
N LEU A 210 10.86 3.64 18.20
CA LEU A 210 11.84 4.48 17.52
C LEU A 210 12.31 3.76 16.26
N LEU A 211 12.01 4.35 15.09
CA LEU A 211 12.42 3.80 13.79
C LEU A 211 13.73 4.41 13.30
N PHE A 212 13.97 5.67 13.63
CA PHE A 212 15.14 6.42 13.15
C PHE A 212 15.39 7.67 13.99
N GLN A 213 16.67 8.01 14.20
CA GLN A 213 17.13 9.22 14.87
C GLN A 213 18.29 9.87 14.10
N THR A 214 18.25 11.20 13.95
CA THR A 214 19.36 12.03 13.41
C THR A 214 19.48 13.32 14.21
N ALA A 215 20.66 13.93 14.23
CA ALA A 215 20.85 15.23 14.88
C ALA A 215 20.21 16.35 14.03
N THR A 216 19.55 17.32 14.66
CA THR A 216 18.85 18.39 13.91
C THR A 216 19.79 19.35 13.19
N ASP A 217 21.05 19.43 13.63
CA ASP A 217 22.12 20.25 13.07
C ASP A 217 22.98 19.51 12.03
N GLU A 218 22.72 18.21 11.82
CA GLU A 218 23.40 17.42 10.79
C GLU A 218 23.11 18.00 9.40
N THR A 219 24.17 18.23 8.62
CA THR A 219 24.04 18.76 7.26
C THR A 219 23.28 17.75 6.41
N GLY A 220 22.09 18.12 5.95
CA GLY A 220 21.23 17.23 5.18
C GLY A 220 20.22 16.43 6.00
N ALA A 221 20.08 16.66 7.31
CA ALA A 221 19.12 15.97 8.18
C ALA A 221 17.70 15.91 7.58
N VAL A 222 17.20 17.03 7.02
CA VAL A 222 15.89 17.07 6.34
C VAL A 222 15.81 16.09 5.18
N GLN A 223 16.83 16.06 4.32
CA GLN A 223 16.84 15.20 3.14
C GLN A 223 16.93 13.72 3.55
N LEU A 224 17.79 13.41 4.51
CA LEU A 224 17.91 12.07 5.08
C LEU A 224 16.57 11.58 5.64
N VAL A 225 15.87 12.41 6.41
CA VAL A 225 14.55 12.05 6.97
C VAL A 225 13.51 11.82 5.87
N LEU A 226 13.50 12.63 4.82
CA LEU A 226 12.57 12.45 3.69
C LEU A 226 12.83 11.15 2.94
N GLU A 227 14.10 10.77 2.75
CA GLU A 227 14.49 9.48 2.17
C GLU A 227 13.99 8.32 3.04
N ARG A 228 14.27 8.36 4.35
CA ARG A 228 13.82 7.33 5.30
C ARG A 228 12.29 7.22 5.37
N LEU A 229 11.59 8.35 5.42
CA LEU A 229 10.13 8.36 5.37
C LEU A 229 9.61 7.68 4.10
N THR A 230 10.21 7.96 2.94
CA THR A 230 9.77 7.37 1.66
C THR A 230 9.92 5.84 1.68
N LEU A 231 11.01 5.31 2.23
CA LEU A 231 11.21 3.87 2.40
C LEU A 231 10.15 3.26 3.35
N TRP A 232 9.87 3.92 4.47
CA TRP A 232 8.80 3.50 5.40
C TRP A 232 7.41 3.54 4.78
N ALA A 233 7.12 4.54 3.94
CA ALA A 233 5.84 4.61 3.24
C ALA A 233 5.66 3.46 2.24
N THR A 234 6.73 3.05 1.56
CA THR A 234 6.72 1.86 0.69
C THR A 234 6.39 0.61 1.50
N TRP A 235 7.08 0.39 2.61
CA TRP A 235 6.85 -0.74 3.52
C TRP A 235 5.40 -0.76 4.05
N LEU A 236 4.90 0.37 4.55
CA LEU A 236 3.52 0.51 5.04
C LEU A 236 2.48 0.28 3.94
N SER A 237 2.76 0.72 2.71
CA SER A 237 1.89 0.50 1.56
C SER A 237 1.77 -0.99 1.25
N LEU A 238 2.89 -1.72 1.25
CA LEU A 238 2.91 -3.18 1.06
C LEU A 238 2.17 -3.91 2.18
N LEU A 239 2.38 -3.49 3.43
CA LEU A 239 1.68 -4.04 4.58
C LEU A 239 0.16 -3.89 4.43
N SER A 240 -0.29 -2.69 4.05
CA SER A 240 -1.71 -2.34 3.86
C SER A 240 -2.35 -2.89 2.57
N LEU A 241 -1.58 -3.60 1.74
CA LEU A 241 -2.07 -4.11 0.47
C LEU A 241 -3.11 -5.22 0.71
N ASP A 242 -4.38 -4.86 0.62
CA ASP A 242 -5.51 -5.77 0.83
C ASP A 242 -6.06 -6.37 -0.46
N THR A 243 -6.64 -7.57 -0.33
CA THR A 243 -7.27 -8.29 -1.43
C THR A 243 -8.44 -7.50 -2.02
N PRO A 244 -8.45 -7.21 -3.33
CA PRO A 244 -9.67 -6.76 -4.00
C PRO A 244 -10.68 -7.93 -3.96
N ARG A 245 -11.86 -7.70 -3.40
CA ARG A 245 -12.87 -8.76 -3.18
C ARG A 245 -13.21 -9.50 -4.50
N HIS A 246 -13.43 -10.82 -4.37
CA HIS A 246 -13.56 -11.86 -5.42
C HIS A 246 -12.25 -12.31 -6.07
N GLY A 247 -11.26 -12.62 -5.23
CA GLY A 247 -9.98 -13.20 -5.61
C GLY A 247 -9.94 -14.73 -5.48
N LEU A 248 -8.87 -15.31 -6.01
CA LEU A 248 -8.49 -16.71 -5.90
C LEU A 248 -8.69 -17.25 -4.47
N ASP A 249 -9.29 -18.45 -4.34
CA ASP A 249 -9.38 -19.12 -3.05
C ASP A 249 -8.04 -19.78 -2.72
N VAL A 250 -7.30 -19.16 -1.81
CA VAL A 250 -6.00 -19.65 -1.34
C VAL A 250 -6.04 -19.62 0.18
N GLU A 251 -5.29 -20.49 0.81
CA GLU A 251 -5.06 -20.52 2.25
C GLU A 251 -3.57 -20.28 2.53
N PHE A 252 -3.28 -19.55 3.61
CA PHE A 252 -1.93 -19.25 4.05
C PHE A 252 -1.81 -19.51 5.54
N GLU A 253 -1.04 -20.53 5.90
CA GLU A 253 -0.85 -20.98 7.26
C GLU A 253 0.62 -20.84 7.67
N MET A 254 0.83 -20.66 8.97
CA MET A 254 2.15 -20.65 9.59
C MET A 254 2.11 -21.54 10.81
N ARG A 255 3.14 -22.37 10.99
CA ARG A 255 3.24 -23.34 12.09
C ARG A 255 4.69 -23.48 12.53
N SER A 256 4.93 -23.78 13.80
CA SER A 256 6.25 -24.25 14.24
C SER A 256 6.42 -25.73 13.89
N LYS A 257 7.59 -26.11 13.38
CA LYS A 257 7.96 -27.54 13.24
C LYS A 257 8.47 -28.13 14.54
N THR A 258 8.85 -27.29 15.50
CA THR A 258 9.32 -27.72 16.81
C THR A 258 8.12 -27.85 17.75
N ARG A 259 8.08 -28.93 18.53
CA ARG A 259 6.94 -29.29 19.39
C ARG A 259 6.67 -28.28 20.51
N ASP A 260 7.59 -27.34 20.72
CA ASP A 260 7.60 -26.35 21.80
C ASP A 260 7.12 -24.96 21.34
N ALA A 261 6.18 -24.89 20.39
CA ALA A 261 5.49 -23.63 20.11
C ALA A 261 4.72 -23.20 21.37
N LEU A 262 4.87 -21.93 21.76
CA LEU A 262 4.06 -21.36 22.83
C LEU A 262 2.57 -21.43 22.42
N ASP A 263 1.71 -21.87 23.34
CA ASP A 263 0.32 -22.20 23.06
C ASP A 263 -0.42 -21.00 22.41
N PRO A 264 -0.89 -21.13 21.15
CA PRO A 264 -1.62 -20.06 20.46
C PRO A 264 -2.99 -19.75 21.11
N ALA A 265 -3.47 -20.57 22.07
CA ALA A 265 -4.72 -20.36 22.79
C ALA A 265 -4.78 -19.05 23.62
N LEU A 266 -3.67 -18.30 23.75
CA LEU A 266 -3.62 -16.98 24.39
C LEU A 266 -3.67 -15.78 23.41
N ALA A 267 -3.58 -15.97 22.09
CA ALA A 267 -3.23 -14.86 21.20
C ALA A 267 -4.45 -14.11 20.59
N LYS A 268 -4.61 -12.84 20.98
CA LYS A 268 -5.29 -11.81 20.17
C LYS A 268 -4.43 -11.32 18.99
N ARG A 269 -3.13 -11.64 19.00
CA ARG A 269 -2.01 -11.47 18.03
C ARG A 269 -0.72 -11.63 18.85
N PRO A 270 0.41 -12.11 18.30
CA PRO A 270 0.73 -12.47 16.90
C PRO A 270 0.06 -13.76 16.39
N ASP A 271 0.21 -14.10 15.09
CA ASP A 271 -0.33 -15.36 14.51
C ASP A 271 0.49 -16.58 14.96
N LEU A 272 1.80 -16.41 15.18
CA LEU A 272 2.71 -17.43 15.72
C LEU A 272 3.82 -16.75 16.52
N THR A 273 4.12 -17.26 17.72
CA THR A 273 5.32 -16.90 18.49
C THR A 273 6.26 -18.10 18.56
N VAL A 274 7.54 -17.89 18.27
CA VAL A 274 8.59 -18.92 18.34
C VAL A 274 9.83 -18.41 19.06
N VAL A 275 10.62 -19.33 19.60
CA VAL A 275 11.94 -19.01 20.16
C VAL A 275 12.98 -18.99 19.04
N ALA A 276 13.96 -18.07 19.13
CA ALA A 276 15.10 -18.04 18.22
C ALA A 276 15.75 -19.43 18.05
N GLY A 277 16.04 -19.79 16.80
CA GLY A 277 16.56 -21.10 16.39
C GLY A 277 15.49 -22.18 16.15
N GLN A 278 14.21 -21.92 16.43
CA GLN A 278 13.13 -22.85 16.04
C GLN A 278 12.82 -22.75 14.55
N LYS A 279 12.37 -23.87 13.96
CA LYS A 279 11.94 -23.90 12.56
C LYS A 279 10.49 -23.45 12.41
N VAL A 280 10.26 -22.46 11.55
CA VAL A 280 8.93 -21.99 11.15
C VAL A 280 8.61 -22.55 9.77
N GLU A 281 7.43 -23.15 9.62
CA GLU A 281 6.88 -23.61 8.35
C GLU A 281 5.70 -22.75 7.90
N TRP A 282 5.65 -22.52 6.59
CA TRP A 282 4.77 -21.61 5.90
C TRP A 282 4.11 -22.42 4.80
N ILE A 283 2.79 -22.53 4.82
CA ILE A 283 2.05 -23.40 3.92
C ILE A 283 1.08 -22.56 3.11
N VAL A 284 1.21 -22.65 1.79
CA VAL A 284 0.29 -22.03 0.84
C VAL A 284 -0.51 -23.13 0.16
N THR A 285 -1.83 -23.12 0.31
CA THR A 285 -2.73 -24.12 -0.31
C THR A 285 -3.61 -23.45 -1.33
N ASN A 286 -3.53 -23.90 -2.59
CA ASN A 286 -4.42 -23.42 -3.64
C ASN A 286 -5.76 -24.16 -3.59
N LYS A 287 -6.77 -23.51 -3.02
CA LYS A 287 -8.16 -24.03 -2.98
C LYS A 287 -8.99 -23.59 -4.19
N SER A 288 -8.41 -22.80 -5.09
CA SER A 288 -9.07 -22.31 -6.27
C SER A 288 -9.13 -23.39 -7.35
N GLY A 289 -10.06 -23.24 -8.30
CA GLY A 289 -10.15 -24.11 -9.47
C GLY A 289 -9.19 -23.76 -10.61
N LYS A 290 -8.15 -22.95 -10.36
CA LYS A 290 -7.20 -22.47 -11.37
C LYS A 290 -5.77 -22.60 -10.88
N ASP A 291 -4.82 -22.72 -11.80
CA ASP A 291 -3.40 -22.57 -11.51
C ASP A 291 -3.13 -21.16 -10.97
N VAL A 292 -2.29 -21.06 -9.94
CA VAL A 292 -1.94 -19.77 -9.33
C VAL A 292 -0.43 -19.63 -9.18
N TYR A 293 0.05 -18.41 -9.31
CA TYR A 293 1.42 -18.01 -9.01
C TYR A 293 1.39 -17.22 -7.72
N PHE A 294 2.39 -17.39 -6.86
CA PHE A 294 2.44 -16.63 -5.61
C PHE A 294 3.84 -16.18 -5.28
N ALA A 295 3.91 -15.13 -4.46
CA ALA A 295 5.11 -14.67 -3.82
C ALA A 295 4.88 -14.54 -2.32
N ILE A 296 5.91 -14.90 -1.55
CA ILE A 296 5.95 -14.68 -0.11
C ILE A 296 6.96 -13.56 0.12
N LEU A 297 6.48 -12.43 0.60
CA LEU A 297 7.29 -11.28 0.98
C LEU A 297 7.53 -11.32 2.47
N ASP A 298 8.78 -11.12 2.86
CA ASP A 298 9.15 -10.82 4.25
C ASP A 298 9.17 -9.31 4.43
N LEU A 299 8.37 -8.81 5.36
CA LEU A 299 8.28 -7.40 5.73
C LEU A 299 8.77 -7.30 7.18
N ALA A 300 10.08 -7.14 7.34
CA ALA A 300 10.69 -7.13 8.66
C ALA A 300 10.40 -5.82 9.41
N SER A 301 10.47 -5.90 10.74
CA SER A 301 10.26 -4.75 11.65
C SER A 301 11.24 -3.59 11.47
N ASP A 302 12.40 -3.82 10.85
CA ASP A 302 13.39 -2.78 10.52
C ASP A 302 13.11 -2.07 9.17
N GLY A 303 11.97 -2.37 8.56
CA GLY A 303 11.54 -1.80 7.30
C GLY A 303 12.18 -2.44 6.06
N SER A 304 13.00 -3.48 6.21
CA SER A 304 13.46 -4.27 5.06
C SER A 304 12.30 -5.03 4.41
N VAL A 305 12.46 -5.31 3.12
CA VAL A 305 11.54 -6.12 2.33
C VAL A 305 12.35 -7.13 1.56
N ASP A 306 12.09 -8.42 1.77
CA ASP A 306 12.67 -9.49 0.95
C ASP A 306 11.59 -10.35 0.28
N VAL A 307 12.00 -11.07 -0.77
CA VAL A 307 11.17 -12.03 -1.51
C VAL A 307 11.69 -13.42 -1.19
N LEU A 308 11.02 -14.11 -0.28
CA LEU A 308 11.38 -15.47 0.16
C LEU A 308 10.97 -16.53 -0.85
N TYR A 309 9.85 -16.29 -1.54
CA TYR A 309 9.40 -17.12 -2.66
C TYR A 309 8.83 -16.23 -3.78
N PRO A 310 9.05 -16.58 -5.06
CA PRO A 310 9.90 -17.69 -5.50
C PRO A 310 11.40 -17.35 -5.40
N GLY A 311 12.22 -18.38 -5.17
CA GLY A 311 13.68 -18.25 -5.29
C GLY A 311 14.11 -17.91 -6.71
N GLU A 312 15.38 -17.54 -6.90
CA GLU A 312 15.88 -17.14 -8.22
C GLU A 312 15.62 -18.19 -9.31
N GLY A 313 15.09 -17.74 -10.44
CA GLY A 313 14.79 -18.61 -11.59
C GLY A 313 13.56 -19.51 -11.40
N ARG A 314 12.84 -19.42 -10.28
CA ARG A 314 11.60 -20.17 -10.05
C ARG A 314 10.39 -19.27 -10.26
N ASN A 315 9.37 -19.78 -10.92
CA ASN A 315 8.05 -19.17 -11.00
C ASN A 315 7.03 -20.23 -11.43
N GLU A 316 7.00 -21.33 -10.68
CA GLU A 316 6.13 -22.48 -10.97
C GLU A 316 4.71 -22.18 -10.48
N ALA A 317 3.72 -22.58 -11.28
CA ALA A 317 2.34 -22.45 -10.86
C ALA A 317 2.00 -23.53 -9.82
N LEU A 318 1.28 -23.13 -8.77
CA LEU A 318 0.65 -24.04 -7.83
C LEU A 318 -0.69 -24.49 -8.39
N ALA A 319 -0.78 -25.76 -8.81
CA ALA A 319 -2.01 -26.32 -9.39
C ALA A 319 -3.17 -26.39 -8.37
N PRO A 320 -4.44 -26.43 -8.83
CA PRO A 320 -5.62 -26.61 -7.97
C PRO A 320 -5.49 -27.79 -7.01
N GLY A 321 -5.82 -27.58 -5.74
CA GLY A 321 -5.79 -28.59 -4.69
C GLY A 321 -4.39 -28.92 -4.15
N ASN A 322 -3.32 -28.40 -4.76
CA ASN A 322 -1.96 -28.59 -4.26
C ASN A 322 -1.61 -27.55 -3.19
N HIS A 323 -0.55 -27.87 -2.44
CA HIS A 323 0.05 -26.97 -1.48
C HIS A 323 1.57 -26.87 -1.69
N TYR A 324 2.13 -25.76 -1.26
CA TYR A 324 3.56 -25.52 -1.18
C TYR A 324 3.93 -25.24 0.28
N ALA A 325 4.98 -25.90 0.77
CA ALA A 325 5.50 -25.70 2.10
C ALA A 325 6.98 -25.32 2.03
N VAL A 326 7.36 -24.25 2.72
CA VAL A 326 8.74 -23.85 2.94
C VAL A 326 8.96 -23.68 4.43
N SER A 327 10.17 -23.99 4.90
CA SER A 327 10.53 -23.77 6.30
C SER A 327 11.88 -23.12 6.41
N ASP A 328 12.00 -22.22 7.38
CA ASP A 328 13.23 -21.50 7.69
C ASP A 328 13.46 -21.46 9.20
N ASP A 329 14.69 -21.15 9.61
CA ASP A 329 15.05 -20.94 11.00
C ASP A 329 14.64 -19.52 11.45
N ALA A 330 13.97 -19.43 12.60
CA ALA A 330 13.67 -18.15 13.22
C ALA A 330 14.96 -17.53 13.77
N VAL A 331 15.37 -16.38 13.23
CA VAL A 331 16.61 -15.71 13.64
C VAL A 331 16.27 -14.40 14.35
N LEU A 332 16.89 -14.18 15.50
CA LEU A 332 16.81 -12.93 16.22
C LEU A 332 18.12 -12.14 15.96
N PRO A 333 18.06 -10.90 15.46
CA PRO A 333 19.24 -10.06 15.33
C PRO A 333 19.95 -9.86 16.67
N GLU A 334 21.26 -9.71 16.63
CA GLU A 334 22.08 -9.49 17.83
C GLU A 334 21.57 -8.27 18.62
N GLY A 335 21.43 -8.43 19.94
CA GLY A 335 20.99 -7.36 20.84
C GLY A 335 19.48 -7.13 20.92
N GLN A 336 18.68 -7.87 20.14
CA GLN A 336 17.21 -7.83 20.25
C GLN A 336 16.70 -8.97 21.11
N ASN A 337 15.65 -8.73 21.89
CA ASN A 337 14.98 -9.76 22.72
C ASN A 337 13.67 -10.26 22.08
N VAL A 338 13.14 -9.48 21.14
CA VAL A 338 11.91 -9.76 20.41
C VAL A 338 11.95 -9.07 19.05
N ILE A 339 11.51 -9.75 18.00
CA ILE A 339 11.16 -9.14 16.71
C ILE A 339 9.76 -9.55 16.30
N ARG A 340 9.11 -8.69 15.52
CA ARG A 340 7.80 -8.92 14.92
C ARG A 340 7.88 -8.68 13.43
N ASP A 341 7.85 -9.75 12.67
CA ASP A 341 7.91 -9.68 11.22
C ASP A 341 6.57 -10.07 10.59
N HIS A 342 6.31 -9.48 9.44
CA HIS A 342 5.07 -9.70 8.71
C HIS A 342 5.33 -10.41 7.40
N LEU A 343 4.65 -11.53 7.21
CA LEU A 343 4.78 -12.37 6.05
C LEU A 343 3.58 -12.13 5.16
N LYS A 344 3.83 -11.55 3.98
CA LYS A 344 2.79 -11.16 3.04
C LYS A 344 2.78 -12.13 1.86
N LEU A 345 1.71 -12.91 1.77
CA LEU A 345 1.42 -13.71 0.57
C LEU A 345 0.75 -12.81 -0.46
N VAL A 346 1.28 -12.79 -1.68
CA VAL A 346 0.63 -12.21 -2.87
C VAL A 346 0.40 -13.33 -3.87
N VAL A 347 -0.83 -13.51 -4.35
CA VAL A 347 -1.19 -14.56 -5.32
C VAL A 347 -1.86 -13.96 -6.55
N THR A 348 -1.48 -14.43 -7.73
CA THR A 348 -1.93 -13.96 -9.04
C THR A 348 -2.22 -15.15 -9.98
N GLN A 349 -3.00 -14.93 -11.05
CA GLN A 349 -3.23 -15.94 -12.11
C GLN A 349 -2.13 -15.96 -13.17
N SER A 350 -1.19 -15.03 -13.12
CA SER A 350 -0.08 -14.94 -14.06
C SER A 350 1.21 -14.68 -13.29
N PRO A 351 2.37 -15.16 -13.76
CA PRO A 351 3.63 -14.98 -13.06
C PRO A 351 3.97 -13.49 -12.97
N VAL A 352 4.32 -13.02 -11.77
CA VAL A 352 4.76 -11.65 -11.51
C VAL A 352 6.11 -11.71 -10.80
N ASP A 353 7.07 -10.93 -11.28
CA ASP A 353 8.36 -10.78 -10.61
C ASP A 353 8.26 -9.67 -9.56
N PHE A 354 8.28 -10.04 -8.27
CA PHE A 354 8.21 -9.09 -7.15
C PHE A 354 9.59 -8.64 -6.65
N ARG A 355 10.71 -9.05 -7.28
CA ARG A 355 12.07 -8.66 -6.84
C ARG A 355 12.36 -7.17 -7.01
N PHE A 356 11.48 -6.40 -7.66
CA PHE A 356 11.56 -4.95 -7.65
C PHE A 356 11.13 -4.33 -6.31
N LEU A 357 10.48 -5.10 -5.44
CA LEU A 357 10.08 -4.69 -4.09
C LEU A 357 11.18 -4.88 -3.05
N LYS A 358 12.29 -5.56 -3.39
CA LYS A 358 13.39 -5.77 -2.44
C LYS A 358 13.91 -4.41 -1.94
N GLN A 359 13.98 -4.28 -0.62
CA GLN A 359 14.42 -3.09 0.08
C GLN A 359 15.32 -3.54 1.22
N GLU A 360 16.52 -2.95 1.32
CA GLU A 360 17.38 -3.19 2.48
C GLU A 360 16.74 -2.63 3.75
N ALA A 361 17.24 -3.09 4.91
CA ALA A 361 16.90 -2.52 6.20
C ALA A 361 16.99 -0.99 6.14
N ILE A 362 16.01 -0.31 6.74
CA ILE A 362 16.04 1.14 6.89
C ILE A 362 16.97 1.43 8.07
N LYS A 363 18.27 1.12 7.87
CA LYS A 363 19.30 1.15 8.91
C LYS A 363 19.29 2.50 9.62
N GLU A 364 19.34 2.47 10.94
CA GLU A 364 20.03 3.52 11.68
C GLU A 364 21.45 3.56 11.13
N VAL A 365 21.90 4.72 10.65
CA VAL A 365 23.31 4.87 10.28
C VAL A 365 24.10 4.59 11.56
N PRO A 366 24.91 3.53 11.63
CA PRO A 366 25.79 3.33 12.78
C PRO A 366 26.66 4.58 12.87
N ARG A 367 26.73 5.18 14.06
CA ARG A 367 27.41 6.47 14.28
C ARG A 367 28.92 6.45 14.02
N ASP A 368 29.49 5.30 13.66
CA ASP A 368 30.94 5.06 13.61
C ASP A 368 31.49 4.60 12.24
N VAL A 369 30.77 4.78 11.11
CA VAL A 369 31.32 4.44 9.78
C VAL A 369 31.69 5.72 9.01
N ASP A 370 32.94 6.16 9.20
CA ASP A 370 33.61 7.27 8.49
C ASP A 370 33.97 6.95 7.01
N ASP A 371 33.14 6.19 6.28
CA ASP A 371 33.37 5.94 4.84
C ASP A 371 32.28 6.55 3.94
N PRO A 372 32.54 7.73 3.35
CA PRO A 372 31.66 8.40 2.40
C PRO A 372 31.30 7.55 1.17
N LEU A 373 32.13 6.57 0.79
CA LEU A 373 31.89 5.73 -0.39
C LEU A 373 30.82 4.67 -0.12
N SER A 374 30.79 4.09 1.08
CA SER A 374 29.74 3.17 1.53
C SER A 374 28.37 3.87 1.57
N HIS A 375 28.33 5.15 1.95
CA HIS A 375 27.12 5.98 1.90
C HIS A 375 26.64 6.23 0.45
N LEU A 376 27.57 6.49 -0.48
CA LEU A 376 27.25 6.75 -1.88
C LEU A 376 26.77 5.49 -2.61
N LEU A 377 27.36 4.33 -2.31
CA LEU A 377 26.98 3.04 -2.91
C LEU A 377 25.63 2.52 -2.38
N GLY A 378 25.31 2.79 -1.11
CA GLY A 378 23.97 2.49 -0.55
C GLY A 378 22.85 3.33 -1.15
N GLN A 379 23.12 4.59 -1.54
CA GLN A 379 22.15 5.46 -2.21
C GLN A 379 21.97 5.15 -3.70
N ALA A 380 23.01 4.67 -4.38
CA ALA A 380 22.97 4.39 -5.82
C ALA A 380 22.15 3.13 -6.19
N PHE A 381 21.98 2.18 -5.26
CA PHE A 381 21.30 0.90 -5.55
C PHE A 381 19.76 0.97 -5.57
N LEU A 382 19.17 2.05 -5.03
CA LEU A 382 17.71 2.20 -4.86
C LEU A 382 16.95 2.76 -6.08
N ILE A 383 17.63 3.22 -7.15
CA ILE A 383 17.02 4.16 -8.11
C ILE A 383 16.76 3.62 -9.52
N GLU A 384 17.21 2.42 -9.91
CA GLU A 384 17.00 1.95 -11.29
C GLU A 384 16.24 0.62 -11.42
N LYS A 385 14.91 0.68 -11.30
CA LYS A 385 14.05 -0.29 -11.99
C LYS A 385 12.96 0.43 -12.77
N GLN A 386 13.14 0.43 -14.09
CA GLN A 386 12.12 0.77 -15.08
C GLN A 386 10.92 -0.16 -14.88
N LEU A 387 9.94 0.27 -14.08
CA LEU A 387 8.67 -0.42 -13.95
C LEU A 387 7.97 -0.40 -15.32
N ARG A 388 7.89 -1.54 -15.99
CA ARG A 388 6.95 -1.72 -17.09
C ARG A 388 5.54 -1.47 -16.53
N PRO A 389 4.64 -0.81 -17.27
CA PRO A 389 3.26 -0.65 -16.83
C PRO A 389 2.70 -2.02 -16.45
N ILE A 390 2.15 -2.11 -15.23
CA ILE A 390 1.46 -3.30 -14.73
C ILE A 390 0.44 -3.69 -15.81
N PRO A 391 0.43 -4.95 -16.29
CA PRO A 391 -0.54 -5.38 -17.28
C PRO A 391 -1.94 -5.00 -16.80
N LEU A 392 -2.70 -4.26 -17.63
CA LEU A 392 -4.07 -3.81 -17.36
C LEU A 392 -5.08 -4.97 -17.10
N LYS A 393 -4.61 -6.22 -17.10
CA LYS A 393 -5.36 -7.45 -16.87
C LYS A 393 -4.67 -8.33 -15.82
N LEU A 394 -4.63 -7.88 -14.57
CA LEU A 394 -4.46 -8.81 -13.46
C LEU A 394 -5.84 -9.35 -13.11
N ASP A 395 -6.27 -10.38 -13.83
CA ASP A 395 -7.52 -11.09 -13.56
C ASP A 395 -7.37 -11.82 -12.22
N GLY A 396 -7.88 -11.22 -11.13
CA GLY A 396 -7.90 -11.83 -9.80
C GLY A 396 -6.52 -11.95 -9.15
N TRP A 397 -6.28 -11.15 -8.11
CA TRP A 397 -5.20 -11.38 -7.16
C TRP A 397 -5.74 -11.38 -5.73
N VAL A 398 -5.04 -12.06 -4.83
CA VAL A 398 -5.36 -12.12 -3.40
C VAL A 398 -4.08 -11.87 -2.62
N THR A 399 -4.20 -11.15 -1.51
CA THR A 399 -3.15 -11.04 -0.50
C THR A 399 -3.60 -11.57 0.84
N LYS A 400 -2.66 -12.18 1.55
CA LYS A 400 -2.81 -12.53 2.97
C LYS A 400 -1.59 -12.07 3.74
N ILE A 401 -1.80 -11.84 5.02
CA ILE A 401 -0.73 -11.46 5.94
C ILE A 401 -0.76 -12.39 7.15
N LYS A 402 0.42 -12.73 7.64
CA LYS A 402 0.63 -13.40 8.91
C LYS A 402 1.74 -12.70 9.69
N THR A 403 1.61 -12.65 11.01
CA THR A 403 2.59 -12.01 11.90
C THR A 403 3.35 -13.08 12.68
N LEU A 404 4.66 -13.10 12.52
CA LEU A 404 5.58 -13.95 13.26
C LEU A 404 6.25 -13.12 14.35
N GLU A 405 6.19 -13.57 15.59
CA GLU A 405 6.99 -13.01 16.68
C GLU A 405 8.10 -13.99 17.04
N ILE A 406 9.34 -13.52 17.06
CA ILE A 406 10.49 -14.31 17.46
C ILE A 406 11.00 -13.72 18.76
N VAL A 407 11.09 -14.54 19.80
CA VAL A 407 11.59 -14.14 21.12
C VAL A 407 12.92 -14.82 21.43
N ASP A 408 13.74 -14.18 22.24
CA ASP A 408 14.96 -14.80 22.76
C ASP A 408 14.61 -16.03 23.61
N LYS A 409 15.55 -16.96 23.71
CA LYS A 409 15.41 -18.13 24.57
C LYS A 409 15.43 -17.65 26.03
N PRO A 410 14.38 -17.96 26.83
CA PRO A 410 14.31 -17.52 28.21
C PRO A 410 15.41 -18.11 29.11
#